data_AF-A0A3C0P0W2-F1
#
_entry.id   AF-A0A3C0P0W2-F1
#
_cell.length_a   1.000
_cell.length_b   1.000
_cell.length_c   1.000
_cell.angle_alpha   90.00
_cell.angle_beta   90.00
_cell.angle_gamma   90.00
#
_symmetry.space_group_name_H-M   'P 1'
#
loop_
_entity.id
_entity.type
_entity.pdbx_description
1 polymer ?
#
loop_
_entity_poly.entity_id
_entity_poly.type
_entity_poly.pdbx_seq_one_letter_code
_entity_poly.pdbx_strand_id
1 'polypeptide(L)'
;MEKKKLFHEKIKEAVTSVMPIVVIVSILAFLAAPVSTDIMLSFFVGSVLLILGLGLFMYGSDNSMVVIGNHLGSFLTRSRKLGLIFQAECI
;
A
#
# COMPACT_ATOMS: atom_id res chain seq x y z
N MET A 1 -12.80 14.62 -16.06
CA MET A 1 -11.93 15.25 -15.02
C MET A 1 -11.86 14.46 -13.70
N GLU A 2 -12.54 13.32 -13.58
CA GLU A 2 -12.63 12.53 -12.33
C GLU A 2 -11.37 11.70 -12.01
N LYS A 3 -10.75 11.04 -13.01
CA LYS A 3 -9.56 10.18 -12.81
C LYS A 3 -8.33 10.92 -12.25
N LYS A 4 -8.14 12.21 -12.57
CA LYS A 4 -7.00 13.01 -12.10
C LYS A 4 -7.09 13.29 -10.59
N LYS A 5 -8.32 13.42 -10.05
CA LYS A 5 -8.55 13.60 -8.61
C LYS A 5 -8.22 12.32 -7.85
N LEU A 6 -8.66 11.17 -8.37
CA LEU A 6 -8.42 9.86 -7.74
C LEU A 6 -6.92 9.56 -7.56
N PHE A 7 -6.11 9.75 -8.61
CA PHE A 7 -4.67 9.50 -8.52
C PHE A 7 -3.98 10.41 -7.49
N HIS A 8 -4.35 11.70 -7.46
CA HIS A 8 -3.80 12.65 -6.52
C HIS A 8 -4.19 12.33 -5.07
N GLU A 9 -5.41 11.81 -4.88
CA GLU A 9 -5.92 11.36 -3.59
C GLU A 9 -5.18 10.11 -3.08
N LYS A 10 -4.93 9.12 -3.95
CA LYS A 10 -4.13 7.93 -3.59
C LYS A 10 -2.67 8.25 -3.27
N ILE A 11 -2.06 9.19 -3.98
CA ILE A 11 -0.72 9.68 -3.61
C ILE A 11 -0.75 10.39 -2.26
N LYS A 12 -1.78 11.21 -1.98
CA LYS A 12 -1.93 11.87 -0.68
C LYS A 12 -2.09 10.86 0.46
N GLU A 13 -2.87 9.81 0.26
CA GLU A 13 -3.00 8.68 1.21
C GLU A 13 -1.64 8.00 1.44
N ALA A 14 -0.90 7.70 0.37
CA ALA A 14 0.43 7.11 0.44
C ALA A 14 1.41 8.01 1.24
N VAL A 15 1.44 9.31 0.95
CA VAL A 15 2.26 10.28 1.70
C VAL A 15 1.89 10.31 3.18
N THR A 16 0.59 10.34 3.49
CA THR A 16 0.09 10.41 4.87
C THR A 16 0.48 9.15 5.66
N SER A 17 0.49 7.98 5.01
CA SER A 17 0.90 6.71 5.62
C SER A 17 2.42 6.60 5.81
N VAL A 18 3.22 7.14 4.88
CA VAL A 18 4.69 7.06 4.94
C VAL A 18 5.28 8.11 5.88
N MET A 19 4.64 9.27 6.05
CA MET A 19 5.06 10.34 6.96
C MET A 19 5.43 9.85 8.39
N PRO A 20 4.59 9.09 9.11
CA PRO A 20 4.94 8.60 10.45
C PRO A 20 6.15 7.66 10.45
N ILE A 21 6.33 6.86 9.39
CA ILE A 21 7.47 5.94 9.25
C ILE A 21 8.77 6.74 9.15
N VAL A 22 8.78 7.80 8.32
CA VAL A 22 9.94 8.69 8.16
C VAL A 22 10.31 9.38 9.47
N VAL A 23 9.32 9.83 10.24
CA VAL A 23 9.53 10.46 11.56
C VAL A 23 10.16 9.47 12.55
N ILE A 24 9.61 8.26 12.68
CA ILE A 24 10.11 7.24 13.60
C ILE A 24 11.54 6.84 13.25
N VAL A 25 11.81 6.58 11.97
CA VAL A 25 13.15 6.20 11.49
C VAL A 25 14.15 7.34 11.73
N SER A 26 13.76 8.59 11.50
CA SER A 26 14.64 9.74 11.76
C SER A 26 14.98 9.85 13.24
N ILE A 27 13.99 9.73 14.14
CA ILE A 27 14.24 9.77 15.59
C ILE A 27 15.18 8.64 16.01
N LEU A 28 14.96 7.41 15.54
CA LEU A 28 15.82 6.27 15.83
C LEU A 28 17.26 6.47 15.33
N ALA A 29 17.41 7.01 14.12
CA ALA A 29 18.69 7.32 13.50
C ALA A 29 19.48 8.40 14.26
N PHE A 30 18.81 9.36 14.90
CA PHE A 30 19.49 10.39 15.70
C PHE A 30 19.71 9.99 17.16
N LEU A 31 18.82 9.19 17.75
CA LEU A 31 18.81 8.96 19.21
C LEU A 31 19.42 7.61 19.62
N ALA A 32 19.24 6.55 18.83
CA ALA A 32 19.62 5.19 19.19
C ALA A 32 20.80 4.64 18.36
N ALA A 33 20.87 5.01 17.08
CA ALA A 33 21.89 4.50 16.16
C ALA A 33 22.35 5.63 15.21
N PRO A 34 23.38 6.42 15.57
CA PRO A 34 23.91 7.47 14.70
C PRO A 34 24.45 6.84 13.41
N VAL A 35 23.63 6.91 12.35
CA VAL A 35 23.94 6.37 11.03
C VAL A 35 24.69 7.39 10.19
N SER A 36 25.59 6.90 9.35
CA SER A 36 26.34 7.71 8.37
C SER A 36 25.39 8.50 7.47
N THR A 37 25.80 9.71 7.10
CA THR A 37 25.02 10.63 6.28
C THR A 37 24.60 10.02 4.93
N ASP A 38 25.43 9.16 4.34
CA ASP A 38 25.14 8.42 3.10
C ASP A 38 23.88 7.53 3.22
N ILE A 39 23.70 6.89 4.37
CA ILE A 39 22.56 6.01 4.64
C ILE A 39 21.29 6.84 4.86
N MET A 40 21.40 7.96 5.57
CA MET A 40 20.28 8.90 5.75
C MET A 40 19.80 9.46 4.41
N LEU A 41 20.71 9.87 3.52
CA LEU A 41 20.36 10.32 2.18
C LEU A 41 19.68 9.22 1.36
N SER A 42 20.23 8.01 1.40
CA SER A 42 19.63 6.83 0.74
C SER A 42 18.22 6.55 1.26
N PHE A 43 17.97 6.74 2.56
CA PHE A 43 16.65 6.59 3.16
C PHE A 43 15.65 7.64 2.64
N PHE A 44 16.05 8.91 2.52
CA PHE A 44 15.18 9.95 1.96
C PHE A 44 14.87 9.71 0.48
N VAL A 45 15.84 9.29 -0.31
CA VAL A 45 15.59 8.92 -1.72
C VAL A 45 14.68 7.70 -1.79
N GLY A 46 14.93 6.70 -0.94
CA GLY A 46 14.10 5.50 -0.81
C GLY A 46 12.67 5.81 -0.38
N SER A 47 12.46 6.76 0.53
CA SER A 47 11.12 7.14 0.99
C SER A 47 10.32 7.84 -0.12
N VAL A 48 10.95 8.67 -0.94
CA VAL A 48 10.32 9.25 -2.15
C VAL A 48 9.93 8.16 -3.14
N LEU A 49 10.84 7.22 -3.42
CA LEU A 49 10.56 6.08 -4.30
C LEU A 49 9.42 5.20 -3.75
N LEU A 50 9.38 4.98 -2.42
CA LEU A 50 8.30 4.23 -1.76
C LEU A 50 6.95 4.93 -1.88
N ILE A 51 6.89 6.26 -1.69
CA ILE A 51 5.65 7.02 -1.85
C ILE A 51 5.13 6.91 -3.28
N LEU A 52 6.02 7.07 -4.28
CA LEU A 52 5.64 6.95 -5.68
C LEU A 52 5.20 5.52 -6.03
N GLY A 53 5.94 4.51 -5.57
CA GLY A 53 5.63 3.10 -5.78
C GLY A 53 4.32 2.69 -5.13
N LEU A 54 4.09 3.12 -3.88
CA LEU A 54 2.86 2.85 -3.14
C LEU A 54 1.67 3.54 -3.80
N GLY A 55 1.80 4.81 -4.18
CA GLY A 55 0.73 5.55 -4.87
C GLY A 55 0.35 4.92 -6.22
N LEU A 56 1.35 4.52 -7.03
CA LEU A 56 1.13 3.81 -8.29
C LEU A 56 0.53 2.42 -8.06
N PHE A 57 0.97 1.71 -7.03
CA PHE A 57 0.46 0.39 -6.67
C PHE A 57 -1.00 0.45 -6.23
N MET A 58 -1.36 1.36 -5.32
CA MET A 58 -2.74 1.53 -4.85
C MET A 58 -3.68 1.95 -5.99
N TYR A 59 -3.20 2.85 -6.87
CA TYR A 59 -3.95 3.19 -8.07
C TYR A 59 -4.14 1.99 -9.01
N GLY A 60 -3.09 1.18 -9.20
CA GLY A 60 -3.16 -0.04 -10.01
C GLY A 60 -4.07 -1.11 -9.43
N SER A 61 -4.05 -1.31 -8.11
CA SER A 61 -4.85 -2.33 -7.43
C SER A 61 -6.34 -2.02 -7.49
N ASP A 62 -6.74 -0.77 -7.27
CA ASP A 62 -8.15 -0.37 -7.36
C ASP A 62 -8.72 -0.59 -8.76
N ASN A 63 -7.92 -0.37 -9.80
CA ASN A 63 -8.37 -0.54 -11.19
C ASN A 63 -8.30 -1.99 -11.69
N SER A 64 -7.45 -2.84 -11.09
CA SER A 64 -7.18 -4.19 -11.60
C SER A 64 -7.55 -5.28 -10.62
N MET A 65 -6.91 -5.31 -9.44
CA MET A 65 -7.11 -6.37 -8.45
C MET A 65 -8.55 -6.42 -7.94
N VAL A 66 -9.18 -5.27 -7.69
CA VAL A 66 -10.57 -5.22 -7.22
C VAL A 66 -11.53 -5.81 -8.26
N VAL A 67 -11.34 -5.49 -9.55
CA VAL A 67 -12.16 -6.03 -10.65
C VAL A 67 -11.97 -7.53 -10.76
N ILE A 68 -10.72 -8.00 -10.74
CA ILE A 68 -10.40 -9.44 -10.77
C ILE A 68 -11.04 -10.15 -9.57
N GLY A 69 -10.93 -9.59 -8.36
CA GLY A 69 -11.52 -10.12 -7.14
C GLY A 69 -13.05 -10.23 -7.23
N ASN A 70 -13.73 -9.22 -7.78
CA ASN A 70 -15.18 -9.25 -7.97
C ASN A 70 -15.61 -10.35 -8.94
N HIS A 71 -14.91 -10.50 -10.06
CA HIS A 71 -15.21 -11.57 -11.01
C HIS A 71 -14.93 -12.95 -10.42
N LEU A 72 -13.73 -13.16 -9.85
CA LEU A 72 -13.35 -14.43 -9.20
C LEU A 72 -14.30 -14.77 -8.05
N GLY A 73 -14.65 -13.82 -7.19
CA GLY A 73 -15.63 -13.99 -6.12
C GLY A 73 -17.01 -14.36 -6.63
N SER A 74 -17.47 -13.75 -7.73
CA SER A 74 -18.74 -14.13 -8.37
C SER A 74 -18.72 -15.56 -8.94
N PHE A 75 -17.58 -16.01 -9.49
CA PHE A 75 -17.40 -17.39 -9.95
C PHE A 75 -17.38 -18.39 -8.80
N LEU A 76 -16.66 -18.09 -7.71
CA LEU A 76 -16.63 -18.95 -6.52
C LEU A 76 -18.01 -19.09 -5.87
N THR A 77 -18.75 -17.99 -5.74
CA THR A 77 -20.12 -18.00 -5.18
C THR A 77 -21.12 -18.70 -6.11
N ARG A 78 -20.96 -18.59 -7.44
CA ARG A 78 -21.74 -19.36 -8.42
C ARG A 78 -21.46 -20.86 -8.38
N SER A 79 -20.28 -21.29 -7.94
CA SER A 79 -19.88 -22.70 -7.81
C SER A 79 -20.62 -23.48 -6.70
N ARG A 80 -21.60 -22.88 -5.99
CA ARG A 80 -22.50 -23.50 -4.98
C ARG A 80 -21.83 -24.25 -3.81
N LYS A 81 -20.50 -24.28 -3.71
CA LYS A 81 -19.74 -24.82 -2.57
C LYS A 81 -19.51 -23.78 -1.46
N LEU A 82 -20.48 -22.90 -1.24
CA LEU A 82 -20.43 -21.82 -0.23
C LEU A 82 -20.08 -22.34 1.18
N GLY A 83 -20.53 -23.56 1.53
CA GLY A 83 -20.21 -24.17 2.83
C GLY A 83 -18.73 -24.47 3.07
N LEU A 84 -17.90 -24.65 2.03
CA LEU A 84 -16.45 -24.84 2.19
C LEU A 84 -15.70 -23.51 2.40
N ILE A 85 -16.26 -22.39 1.95
CA ILE A 85 -15.64 -21.06 2.07
C ILE A 85 -15.80 -20.53 3.50
N PHE A 86 -16.99 -20.69 4.10
CA PHE A 86 -17.22 -20.30 5.50
C PHE A 86 -16.45 -21.15 6.50
N GLN A 87 -16.25 -22.45 6.23
CA GLN A 87 -15.44 -23.33 7.09
C GLN A 87 -13.94 -23.01 7.03
N ALA A 88 -13.44 -22.45 5.92
CA ALA A 88 -12.03 -22.15 5.76
C ALA A 88 -11.59 -20.88 6.50
N GLU A 89 -12.51 -19.94 6.75
CA GLU A 89 -12.22 -18.72 7.52
C GLU A 89 -12.59 -18.86 9.01
N CYS A 90 -13.34 -19.90 9.37
CA CYS A 90 -13.77 -20.19 10.73
C CYS A 90 -12.93 -21.28 11.44
N ILE A 91 -11.82 -21.75 10.83
CA ILE A 91 -10.90 -22.75 11.44
C ILE A 91 -9.53 -22.15 11.78
#